data_AF-A0A3S0CRY0-F1
#
_entry.id   AF-A0A3S0CRY0-F1
#
_cell.length_a   1.000
_cell.length_b   1.000
_cell.length_c   1.000
_cell.angle_alpha   90.00
_cell.angle_beta   90.00
_cell.angle_gamma   90.00
#
_symmetry.space_group_name_H-M   'P 1'
#
loop_
_entity.id
_entity.type
_entity.pdbx_description
1 polymer ?
#
loop_
_entity_poly.entity_id
_entity_poly.type
_entity_poly.pdbx_seq_one_letter_code
_entity_poly.pdbx_strand_id
1 'polypeptide(L)' 'MTDLPTIATLLGGTVAVGTPVTVQGWVRTRRDSKAGLSFVAVHDGSCFDAI' A
#
# COMPACT_ATOMS: atom_id res chain seq x y z
N MET A 1 2.26 3.76 19.98
CA MET A 1 2.02 3.12 18.67
C MET A 1 1.56 4.24 17.75
N THR A 2 2.37 4.62 16.77
CA THR A 2 2.01 5.70 15.84
C THR A 2 0.89 5.20 14.94
N ASP A 3 -0.23 5.92 14.89
CA ASP A 3 -1.35 5.55 14.04
C ASP A 3 -0.96 5.86 12.58
N LEU A 4 -0.60 4.83 11.82
CA LEU A 4 -0.23 4.96 10.41
C LEU A 4 -1.50 4.92 9.55
N PRO A 5 -1.55 5.66 8.43
CA PRO A 5 -2.71 5.65 7.57
C PRO A 5 -2.89 4.26 6.94
N THR A 6 -4.14 3.79 6.88
CA THR A 6 -4.49 2.57 6.14
C THR A 6 -4.33 2.80 4.63
N ILE A 7 -4.07 1.74 3.88
CA ILE A 7 -3.97 1.76 2.42
C ILE A 7 -5.28 2.26 1.80
N ALA A 8 -6.44 1.83 2.30
CA ALA A 8 -7.73 2.29 1.81
C ALA A 8 -7.90 3.81 1.97
N THR A 9 -7.52 4.37 3.12
CA THR A 9 -7.56 5.82 3.37
C THR A 9 -6.65 6.58 2.41
N LEU A 10 -5.43 6.09 2.19
CA LEU A 10 -4.48 6.70 1.23
C LEU A 10 -5.01 6.67 -0.21
N LEU A 11 -5.58 5.54 -0.64
CA LEU A 11 -6.19 5.39 -1.96
C LEU A 11 -7.45 6.25 -2.13
N GLY A 12 -8.11 6.62 -1.01
CA GLY A 12 -9.20 7.58 -0.97
C GLY A 12 -8.77 9.06 -1.14
N GLY A 13 -7.47 9.34 -1.30
CA GLY A 13 -6.96 10.67 -1.60
C GLY A 13 -6.85 11.61 -0.40
N THR A 14 -6.79 11.07 0.82
CA THR A 14 -6.67 11.89 2.04
C THR A 14 -5.28 12.51 2.23
N VAL A 15 -4.30 12.13 1.40
CA VAL A 15 -2.93 12.64 1.41
C VAL A 15 -2.59 13.19 0.03
N ALA A 16 -1.96 14.36 -0.03
CA ALA A 16 -1.58 14.99 -1.29
C ALA A 16 -0.57 14.14 -2.07
N VAL A 17 -0.75 14.06 -3.39
CA VAL A 17 0.18 13.34 -4.29
C VAL A 17 1.61 13.90 -4.15
N GLY A 18 2.60 13.01 -4.15
CA GLY A 18 4.01 13.36 -3.95
C GLY A 18 4.43 13.42 -2.48
N THR A 19 3.50 13.32 -1.54
CA THR A 19 3.81 13.22 -0.11
C THR A 19 4.38 11.84 0.24
N PRO A 20 5.55 11.75 0.88
CA PRO A 20 6.06 10.48 1.40
C PRO A 20 5.16 9.95 2.53
N VAL A 21 4.83 8.66 2.47
CA VAL A 21 4.02 7.98 3.49
C VAL A 21 4.68 6.68 3.93
N THR A 22 4.34 6.21 5.13
CA THR A 22 4.71 4.88 5.61
C THR A 22 3.44 4.04 5.73
N VAL A 23 3.46 2.83 5.16
CA VAL A 23 2.38 1.85 5.27
C VAL A 23 2.90 0.57 5.90
N GLN A 24 2.02 -0.20 6.52
CA GLN A 24 2.32 -1.52 7.08
C GLN A 24 1.28 -2.52 6.58
N GLY A 25 1.71 -3.74 6.28
CA GLY A 25 0.84 -4.79 5.78
C GLY A 25 1.62 -6.02 5.33
N TRP A 26 0.90 -6.98 4.76
CA TRP A 26 1.45 -8.23 4.25
C TRP A 26 1.71 -8.12 2.75
N VAL A 27 2.89 -8.56 2.32
CA VAL A 27 3.20 -8.71 0.88
C VAL A 27 2.39 -9.88 0.33
N ARG A 28 1.55 -9.62 -0.67
CA ARG A 28 0.76 -10.63 -1.37
C ARG A 28 1.52 -11.21 -2.56
N THR A 29 2.14 -10.34 -3.35
CA THR A 29 3.00 -10.73 -4.48
C THR A 29 4.15 -9.74 -4.62
N ARG A 30 5.30 -10.24 -5.08
CA ARG A 30 6.40 -9.44 -5.64
C ARG A 30 6.65 -9.90 -7.07
N ARG A 31 6.79 -8.97 -8.00
CA ARG A 31 7.17 -9.24 -9.39
C ARG A 31 8.38 -8.41 -9.75
N ASP A 32 9.42 -9.07 -10.19
CA ASP A 32 10.65 -8.43 -10.65
C ASP A 32 10.67 -8.44 -12.18
N SER A 33 11.08 -7.31 -12.77
CA SER A 33 11.24 -7.16 -14.21
C SER A 33 12.69 -7.34 -14.61
N LYS A 34 12.93 -7.76 -15.86
CA LYS A 34 14.28 -7.82 -16.43
C LYS A 34 14.97 -6.45 -16.51
N ALA A 35 14.19 -5.35 -16.46
CA ALA A 35 14.69 -3.97 -16.50
C ALA A 35 15.11 -3.44 -15.12
N GLY A 36 15.08 -4.25 -14.06
CA GLY A 36 15.52 -3.85 -12.72
C GLY A 36 14.46 -3.16 -11.87
N LEU A 37 13.19 -3.17 -12.30
CA LEU A 37 12.06 -2.70 -11.49
C LEU A 37 11.41 -3.86 -10.74
N SER A 38 10.99 -3.59 -9.50
CA SER A 38 10.21 -4.51 -8.67
C SER A 38 8.84 -3.90 -8.37
N PHE A 39 7.79 -4.71 -8.51
CA PHE A 39 6.42 -4.36 -8.15
C PHE A 39 6.01 -5.19 -6.94
N VAL A 40 5.55 -4.53 -5.89
CA VAL A 40 5.11 -5.19 -4.65
C VAL A 40 3.65 -4.87 -4.41
N ALA A 41 2.82 -5.91 -4.32
CA ALA A 41 1.44 -5.78 -3.87
C ALA A 41 1.40 -5.98 -2.35
N VAL A 42 1.08 -4.93 -1.60
CA VAL A 42 0.93 -4.94 -0.14
C VAL A 42 -0.55 -4.83 0.20
N HIS A 43 -0.99 -5.60 1.19
CA HIS A 43 -2.36 -5.56 1.70
C HIS A 43 -2.34 -5.42 3.21
N ASP A 44 -3.10 -4.48 3.78
CA ASP A 44 -3.14 -4.18 5.22
C ASP A 44 -4.46 -4.58 5.90
N GLY A 45 -5.40 -5.18 5.14
CA GLY A 45 -6.72 -5.56 5.64
C GLY A 45 -7.83 -4.55 5.35
N SER A 46 -7.48 -3.31 5.04
CA SER A 46 -8.46 -2.21 4.84
C SER A 46 -9.13 -2.23 3.46
N CYS A 47 -8.51 -2.86 2.47
CA CYS A 47 -8.96 -2.88 1.07
C CYS A 47 -9.80 -4.11 0.71
N PHE A 48 -10.18 -4.93 1.69
CA PHE A 48 -11.02 -6.10 1.49
C PHE A 48 -12.48 -5.73 1.79
N ASP A 49 -13.33 -5.82 0.78
CA ASP A 49 -14.78 -5.82 0.97
C ASP A 49 -15.23 -7.28 1.00
N ALA A 50 -15.75 -7.74 2.14
CA ALA A 50 -16.03 -9.16 2.39
C ALA A 50 -17.36 -9.64 1.78
N ILE A 51 -17.95 -8.85 0.88
CA ILE A 51 -19.36 -8.94 0.48
C ILE A 51 -19.49 -9.16 -1.02
#